data_AF-A0ABD0PPS0-F1
#
_entry.id   AF-A0ABD0PPS0-F1
#
_cell.length_a   1.000
_cell.length_b   1.000
_cell.length_c   1.000
_cell.angle_alpha   90.00
_cell.angle_beta   90.00
_cell.angle_gamma   90.00
#
_symmetry.space_group_name_H-M   'P 1'
#
loop_
_entity.id
_entity.type
_entity.pdbx_description
1 polymer ?
#
loop_
_entity_poly.entity_id
_entity_poly.type
_entity_poly.pdbx_seq_one_letter_code
_entity_poly.pdbx_strand_id
1 'polypeptide(L)' 'MAVNVTMGRDTKWLTLEVCREFQRGTCSRSDTECKFAHPSRTCHVENGRVIACFDSLK' A
#
# COMPACT_ATOMS: atom_id res chain seq x y z
N MET A 1 -33.97 -5.01 -2.34
CA MET A 1 -32.71 -4.86 -1.58
C MET A 1 -31.91 -3.77 -2.27
N ALA A 2 -31.85 -2.56 -1.70
CA ALA A 2 -31.12 -1.45 -2.31
C ALA A 2 -29.64 -1.59 -1.91
N VAL A 3 -28.79 -2.01 -2.85
CA VAL A 3 -27.35 -1.98 -2.66
C VAL A 3 -26.91 -0.52 -2.77
N ASN A 4 -26.68 0.13 -1.64
CA ASN A 4 -26.01 1.41 -1.58
C ASN A 4 -24.53 1.18 -1.93
N VAL A 5 -24.24 1.05 -3.23
CA VAL A 5 -22.89 1.19 -3.76
C VAL A 5 -22.55 2.66 -3.58
N THR A 6 -21.89 2.96 -2.47
CA THR A 6 -21.11 4.19 -2.34
C THR A 6 -20.17 4.19 -3.53
N MET A 7 -20.43 5.03 -4.53
CA MET A 7 -19.47 5.39 -5.59
C MET A 7 -18.30 6.21 -5.00
N GLY A 8 -17.84 5.87 -3.80
CA GLY A 8 -16.54 6.26 -3.30
C GLY A 8 -15.61 5.14 -3.72
N ARG A 9 -14.56 5.46 -4.49
CA ARG A 9 -13.46 4.52 -4.70
C ARG A 9 -12.99 4.09 -3.31
N ASP A 10 -13.35 2.89 -2.86
CA ASP A 10 -12.92 2.34 -1.57
C ASP A 10 -11.41 2.15 -1.62
N THR A 11 -10.62 3.20 -1.46
CA THR A 11 -9.15 3.13 -1.49
C THR A 11 -8.59 2.32 -0.34
N LYS A 12 -9.44 1.93 0.63
CA LYS A 12 -9.08 1.08 1.77
C LYS A 12 -8.50 -0.26 1.33
N TRP A 13 -9.06 -0.92 0.31
CA TRP A 13 -8.51 -2.19 -0.20
C TRP A 13 -7.26 -1.98 -1.07
N LEU A 14 -7.04 -0.75 -1.55
CA LEU A 14 -5.84 -0.33 -2.27
C LEU A 14 -4.72 0.11 -1.31
N THR A 15 -4.95 0.18 0.00
CA THR A 15 -3.92 0.63 0.96
C THR A 15 -3.09 -0.54 1.50
N LEU A 16 -1.78 -0.41 1.43
CA LEU A 16 -0.80 -1.36 1.97
C LEU A 16 0.02 -0.69 3.07
N GLU A 17 0.36 -1.45 4.11
CA GLU A 17 1.23 -0.96 5.17
C GLU A 17 2.69 -0.97 4.69
N VAL A 18 3.39 0.13 4.94
CA VAL A 18 4.80 0.28 4.57
C VAL A 18 5.67 -0.50 5.54
N CYS A 19 6.71 -1.13 5.02
CA CYS A 19 7.68 -1.83 5.84
C CYS A 19 8.39 -0.87 6.80
N ARG A 20 8.23 -1.11 8.11
CA ARG A 20 8.87 -0.29 9.16
C ARG A 20 10.39 -0.39 9.12
N GLU A 21 10.92 -1.58 8.83
CA GLU A 21 12.37 -1.79 8.70
C GLU A 21 12.92 -1.04 7.48
N PHE A 22 12.17 -0.99 6.37
CA PHE A 22 12.56 -0.26 5.17
C PHE A 22 12.56 1.25 5.41
N GLN A 23 11.53 1.77 6.09
CA GLN A 23 11.53 3.17 6.54
C GLN A 23 12.73 3.52 7.43
N ARG A 24 13.22 2.55 8.22
CA ARG A 24 14.41 2.72 9.07
C ARG A 24 15.73 2.42 8.34
N GLY A 25 15.69 1.96 7.09
CA GLY A 25 16.87 1.53 6.34
C GLY A 25 17.52 0.25 6.84
N THR A 26 16.80 -0.56 7.62
CA THR A 26 17.29 -1.83 8.19
C THR A 26 16.69 -3.07 7.52
N CYS A 27 15.80 -2.90 6.55
CA CYS A 27 15.23 -4.05 5.83
C CYS A 27 16.21 -4.57 4.77
N SER A 28 16.59 -5.84 4.89
CA SER A 28 17.45 -6.53 3.91
C SER A 28 16.67 -7.40 2.92
N ARG A 29 15.33 -7.38 2.98
CA ARG A 29 14.46 -8.19 2.10
C ARG A 29 14.15 -7.43 0.80
N SER A 30 14.08 -8.16 -0.31
CA SER A 30 13.58 -7.63 -1.58
C SER A 30 12.11 -7.24 -1.48
N ASP A 31 11.64 -6.30 -2.30
CA ASP A 31 10.25 -5.83 -2.29
C ASP A 31 9.24 -6.96 -2.53
N THR A 32 9.61 -7.97 -3.33
CA THR A 32 8.79 -9.16 -3.59
C THR A 32 8.73 -10.15 -2.43
N GLU A 33 9.76 -10.18 -1.58
CA GLU A 33 9.89 -11.11 -0.45
C GLU A 33 9.44 -10.49 0.89
N CYS A 34 9.27 -9.16 0.91
CA CYS A 34 8.81 -8.45 2.10
C CYS A 34 7.28 -8.49 2.18
N LYS A 35 6.76 -8.83 3.36
CA LYS A 35 5.31 -8.85 3.64
C LYS A 35 4.67 -7.45 3.60
N PHE A 36 5.48 -6.40 3.61
CA PHE A 36 5.05 -5.00 3.68
C PHE A 36 5.56 -4.23 2.46
N ALA A 37 4.87 -3.15 2.11
CA ALA A 37 5.22 -2.36 0.93
C ALA A 37 6.56 -1.63 1.10
N HIS A 38 7.42 -1.70 0.07
CA HIS A 38 8.65 -0.91 -0.06
C HIS A 38 8.41 0.21 -1.09
N PRO A 39 7.71 1.30 -0.72
CA PRO A 39 7.47 2.40 -1.63
C PRO A 39 8.78 3.07 -2.04
N SER A 40 8.89 3.44 -3.32
CA SER A 40 9.96 4.32 -3.76
C SER A 40 9.85 5.68 -3.05
N ARG A 41 10.96 6.41 -2.96
CA ARG A 41 11.03 7.75 -2.31
C ARG A 41 10.04 8.78 -2.87
N THR A 42 9.52 8.55 -4.07
CA THR A 42 8.57 9.40 -4.77
C THR A 42 7.11 9.02 -4.51
N CYS A 43 6.83 7.87 -3.89
CA CYS A 43 5.49 7.41 -3.60
C CYS A 43 4.91 8.15 -2.39
N HIS A 44 3.61 8.49 -2.47
CA HIS A 44 2.91 9.15 -1.38
C HIS A 44 2.63 8.16 -0.24
N VAL A 45 3.26 8.39 0.92
CA VAL A 45 3.03 7.64 2.16
C VAL A 45 2.15 8.49 3.08
N GLU A 46 1.00 7.97 3.48
CA GLU A 46 0.06 8.62 4.40
C GLU A 46 -0.08 7.74 5.65
N ASN A 47 0.31 8.28 6.82
CA ASN A 47 0.22 7.60 8.12
C ASN A 47 0.80 6.17 8.14
N GLY A 48 1.93 5.97 7.45
CA GLY A 48 2.61 4.67 7.34
C GLY A 48 1.97 3.69 6.36
N ARG A 49 0.98 4.12 5.57
CA ARG A 49 0.34 3.37 4.50
C ARG A 49 0.60 3.99 3.14
N VAL A 50 0.56 3.17 2.10
CA VAL A 50 0.67 3.59 0.71
C VAL A 50 -0.50 3.07 -0.10
N ILE A 51 -0.90 3.80 -1.11
CA ILE A 51 -1.93 3.37 -2.04
C ILE A 51 -1.24 2.61 -3.18
N ALA A 52 -1.52 1.33 -3.31
CA ALA A 52 -1.07 0.50 -4.42
C ALA A 52 -1.82 0.86 -5.71
N CYS A 53 -1.14 0.74 -6.84
CA CYS A 53 -1.81 0.85 -8.13
C CYS A 53 -2.78 -0.33 -8.31
N PHE A 54 -4.01 -0.01 -8.71
CA PHE A 54 -5.07 -1.01 -8.98
C PHE A 54 -4.60 -2.07 -9.99
N ASP A 55 -3.83 -1.66 -11.00
CA ASP A 55 -3.27 -2.53 -12.04
C ASP A 55 -2.29 -3.58 -11.47
N SER A 56 -1.52 -3.22 -10.45
CA SER A 56 -0.57 -4.12 -9.78
C SER A 56 -1.22 -5.14 -8.84
N LEU A 57 -2.53 -5.01 -8.59
CA LEU A 57 -3.32 -5.95 -7.78
C LEU A 57 -4.18 -6.88 -8.64
N LYS A 58 -4.00 -6.86 -9.97
CA LYS A 58 -4.76 -7.67 -10.93
C LYS A 58 -3.99 -8.91 -11.37
#